data_AF-A0A852RQB0-F1
#
_entry.id   AF-A0A852RQB0-F1
#
_cell.length_a   1.000
_cell.length_b   1.000
_cell.length_c   1.000
_cell.angle_alpha   90.00
_cell.angle_beta   90.00
_cell.angle_gamma   90.00
#
_symmetry.space_group_name_H-M   'P 1'
#
loop_
_entity.id
_entity.type
_entity.pdbx_description
1 polymer ?
#
loop_
_entity_poly.entity_id
_entity_poly.type
_entity_poly.pdbx_seq_one_letter_code
_entity_poly.pdbx_strand_id
1 'polypeptide(L)'
;MTFSIQKVGGIDLTTNQGWQDASALSGVFNPANASGSITGAGYTLTAASGSPVTTNASGDASLAGLPLGLYLVTETAYPTGTTPSAPFLVSVPLTNPADQSTWLYDVNVYPKNSIDNVSKTVEDANAVKLGDPVTWTIKGDIPNVKTIDGYKIVDQLDPKLDYVGTTVTLADGTAITQGTDYDVVFDSATNTVTVQFTAAGRLVLAAHPATQVVVKIDTKVNAVGEIVNTALLYPNAASFNVQPGNPGGPPVTPPVITKWGSMTVQKVDENGAALSGAQFSVYPTEADAKAGTNAITLGGQTVFAVDANGQVTISGLRYSDWANGVAVAPGDAGYQTYWLAEVKAPTGYELLAQPVEFTITAESSKPGVDLRITNLPNQVSPGCAEAVRSSGTPTSDCNDNGGGHSPFLPQTGGPAFLALVAGLVLVAGGALFVTAARRRGDAPSSLR
;
A
#
# COMPACT_ATOMS: atom_id res chain seq x y z
N MET A 1 -19.46 -22.09 -10.66
CA MET A 1 -18.84 -22.12 -12.01
C MET A 1 -19.90 -22.55 -13.00
N THR A 2 -19.81 -22.11 -14.25
CA THR A 2 -20.77 -22.46 -15.30
C THR A 2 -20.02 -23.04 -16.50
N PHE A 3 -20.54 -24.12 -17.06
CA PHE A 3 -19.97 -24.81 -18.21
C PHE A 3 -20.96 -24.81 -19.37
N SER A 4 -20.48 -24.40 -20.54
CA SER A 4 -21.15 -24.61 -21.82
C SER A 4 -20.74 -25.96 -22.39
N ILE A 5 -21.73 -26.76 -22.75
CA ILE A 5 -21.57 -28.06 -23.40
C ILE A 5 -22.16 -27.99 -24.80
N GLN A 6 -21.37 -28.33 -25.81
CA GLN A 6 -21.77 -28.33 -27.22
C GLN A 6 -21.46 -29.67 -27.87
N LYS A 7 -22.42 -30.28 -28.55
CA LYS A 7 -22.21 -31.49 -29.35
C LYS A 7 -21.43 -31.14 -30.62
N VAL A 8 -20.41 -31.91 -30.94
CA VAL A 8 -19.70 -31.87 -32.21
C VAL A 8 -20.53 -32.66 -33.24
N GLY A 9 -21.10 -31.96 -34.22
CA GLY A 9 -21.88 -32.54 -35.30
C GLY A 9 -20.98 -33.12 -36.40
N GLY A 10 -21.47 -34.16 -37.07
CA GLY A 10 -20.73 -34.88 -38.13
C GLY A 10 -19.89 -36.07 -37.63
N ILE A 11 -19.88 -36.35 -36.32
CA ILE A 11 -19.20 -37.51 -35.72
C ILE A 11 -20.24 -38.48 -35.16
N ASP A 12 -20.24 -39.72 -35.66
CA ASP A 12 -21.12 -40.81 -35.21
C ASP A 12 -20.34 -41.91 -34.46
N LEU A 13 -20.35 -41.83 -33.13
CA LEU A 13 -19.65 -42.77 -32.25
C LEU A 13 -20.30 -44.17 -32.17
N THR A 14 -21.36 -44.44 -32.93
CA THR A 14 -21.88 -45.81 -33.13
C THR A 14 -21.12 -46.57 -34.22
N THR A 15 -20.21 -45.90 -34.93
CA THR A 15 -19.41 -46.47 -36.02
C THR A 15 -17.92 -46.41 -35.74
N ASN A 16 -17.15 -47.37 -36.27
CA ASN A 16 -15.68 -47.31 -36.19
C ASN A 16 -15.10 -46.08 -36.89
N GLN A 17 -15.73 -45.62 -37.98
CA GLN A 17 -15.30 -44.42 -38.69
C GLN A 17 -15.45 -43.18 -37.80
N GLY A 18 -16.57 -43.01 -37.11
CA GLY A 18 -16.75 -41.86 -36.22
C GLY A 18 -15.76 -41.83 -35.05
N TRP A 19 -15.32 -42.99 -34.54
CA TRP A 19 -14.23 -43.04 -33.57
C TRP A 19 -12.87 -42.61 -34.15
N GLN A 20 -12.58 -42.99 -35.41
CA GLN A 20 -11.38 -42.52 -36.12
C GLN A 20 -11.44 -41.01 -36.35
N ASP A 21 -12.60 -40.49 -36.75
CA ASP A 21 -12.84 -39.06 -36.96
C ASP A 21 -12.67 -38.26 -35.66
N ALA A 22 -13.23 -38.76 -34.54
CA ALA A 22 -13.05 -38.15 -33.22
C ALA A 22 -11.57 -38.14 -32.78
N SER A 23 -10.84 -39.23 -33.04
CA SER A 23 -9.40 -39.31 -32.77
C SER A 23 -8.61 -38.33 -33.64
N ALA A 24 -8.95 -38.20 -34.92
CA ALA A 24 -8.31 -37.26 -35.84
C ALA A 24 -8.55 -35.80 -35.40
N LEU A 25 -9.80 -35.47 -35.03
CA LEU A 25 -10.15 -34.17 -34.50
C LEU A 25 -9.38 -33.85 -33.21
N SER A 26 -9.28 -34.80 -32.28
CA SER A 26 -8.48 -34.64 -31.05
C SER A 26 -7.02 -34.28 -31.35
N GLY A 27 -6.44 -34.84 -32.42
CA GLY A 27 -5.08 -34.55 -32.86
C GLY A 27 -4.86 -33.13 -33.40
N VAL A 28 -5.91 -32.45 -33.86
CA VAL A 28 -5.85 -31.07 -34.38
C VAL A 28 -6.56 -30.04 -33.49
N PHE A 29 -7.20 -30.49 -32.41
CA PHE A 29 -7.92 -29.63 -31.48
C PHE A 29 -6.97 -28.65 -30.80
N ASN A 30 -7.35 -27.37 -30.81
CA ASN A 30 -6.58 -26.31 -30.17
C ASN A 30 -7.42 -25.66 -29.07
N PRO A 31 -7.13 -25.89 -27.77
CA PRO A 31 -7.88 -25.29 -26.68
C PRO A 31 -7.91 -23.76 -26.70
N ALA A 32 -6.84 -23.11 -27.21
CA ALA A 32 -6.78 -21.65 -27.34
C ALA A 32 -7.69 -21.09 -28.45
N ASN A 33 -8.17 -21.94 -29.34
CA ASN A 33 -9.17 -21.63 -30.36
C ASN A 33 -10.13 -22.81 -30.52
N ALA A 34 -10.76 -23.23 -29.42
CA ALA A 34 -11.49 -24.49 -29.36
C ALA A 34 -12.56 -24.60 -30.46
N SER A 35 -13.48 -23.63 -30.51
CA SER A 35 -14.55 -23.60 -31.51
C SER A 35 -14.01 -23.48 -32.94
N GLY A 36 -13.00 -22.63 -33.16
CA GLY A 36 -12.41 -22.42 -34.49
C GLY A 36 -11.62 -23.63 -35.00
N SER A 37 -10.97 -24.39 -34.12
CA SER A 37 -10.27 -25.62 -34.50
C SER A 37 -11.24 -26.73 -34.91
N ILE A 38 -12.41 -26.82 -34.26
CA ILE A 38 -13.46 -27.79 -34.59
C ILE A 38 -14.14 -27.44 -35.91
N THR A 39 -14.54 -26.18 -36.10
CA THR A 39 -15.17 -25.75 -37.36
C THR A 39 -14.19 -25.71 -38.52
N GLY A 40 -12.93 -25.36 -38.27
CA GLY A 40 -11.85 -25.43 -39.26
C GLY A 40 -11.57 -26.86 -39.75
N ALA A 41 -11.82 -27.87 -38.91
CA ALA A 41 -11.76 -29.29 -39.28
C ALA A 41 -13.02 -29.79 -40.01
N GLY A 42 -14.01 -28.93 -40.28
CA GLY A 42 -15.22 -29.26 -41.04
C GLY A 42 -16.41 -29.76 -40.21
N TYR A 43 -16.31 -29.75 -38.88
CA TYR A 43 -17.40 -30.15 -37.98
C TYR A 43 -18.26 -28.96 -37.54
N THR A 44 -19.47 -29.25 -37.06
CA THR A 44 -20.36 -28.22 -36.51
C THR A 44 -20.42 -28.30 -35.00
N LEU A 45 -20.80 -27.19 -34.35
CA LEU A 45 -21.05 -27.15 -32.91
C LEU A 45 -22.51 -26.79 -32.67
N THR A 46 -23.21 -27.58 -31.87
CA THR A 46 -24.60 -27.30 -31.47
C THR A 46 -24.70 -27.40 -29.95
N ALA A 47 -25.36 -26.43 -29.31
CA ALA A 47 -25.56 -26.49 -27.86
C ALA A 47 -26.27 -27.79 -27.47
N ALA A 48 -25.75 -28.48 -26.45
CA ALA A 48 -26.41 -29.65 -25.90
C ALA A 48 -27.70 -29.24 -25.17
N SER A 49 -28.74 -30.08 -25.23
CA SER A 49 -29.98 -29.83 -24.48
C SER A 49 -29.67 -29.70 -22.99
N GLY A 50 -30.15 -28.63 -22.35
CA GLY A 50 -29.90 -28.32 -20.93
C GLY A 50 -28.56 -27.63 -20.62
N SER A 51 -27.78 -27.26 -21.65
CA SER A 51 -26.61 -26.38 -21.53
C SER A 51 -27.01 -24.89 -21.55
N PRO A 52 -26.34 -23.99 -20.81
CA PRO A 52 -25.21 -24.25 -19.91
C PRO A 52 -25.64 -24.83 -18.56
N VAL A 53 -24.70 -25.47 -17.85
CA VAL A 53 -24.89 -26.02 -16.51
C VAL A 53 -24.03 -25.31 -15.49
N THR A 54 -24.53 -25.12 -14.27
CA THR A 54 -23.82 -24.44 -13.18
C THR A 54 -23.56 -25.40 -12.03
N THR A 55 -22.36 -25.35 -11.46
CA THR A 55 -21.95 -26.17 -10.32
C THR A 55 -22.79 -25.88 -9.09
N ASN A 56 -23.19 -26.93 -8.37
CA ASN A 56 -23.83 -26.83 -7.06
C ASN A 56 -22.82 -26.51 -5.94
N ALA A 57 -23.27 -26.47 -4.68
CA ALA A 57 -22.42 -26.20 -3.52
C ALA A 57 -21.34 -27.27 -3.25
N SER A 58 -21.51 -28.49 -3.76
CA SER A 58 -20.52 -29.56 -3.71
C SER A 58 -19.49 -29.47 -4.85
N GLY A 59 -19.67 -28.55 -5.80
CA GLY A 59 -18.80 -28.38 -6.96
C GLY A 59 -19.24 -29.17 -8.21
N ASP A 60 -20.36 -29.89 -8.15
CA ASP A 60 -20.81 -30.75 -9.25
C ASP A 60 -21.72 -30.01 -10.24
N ALA A 61 -21.50 -30.22 -11.54
CA ALA A 61 -22.43 -29.83 -12.61
C ALA A 61 -22.76 -31.08 -13.45
N SER A 62 -24.05 -31.36 -13.64
CA SER A 62 -24.50 -32.57 -14.33
C SER A 62 -25.47 -32.24 -15.46
N LEU A 63 -25.35 -32.97 -16.56
CA LEU A 63 -26.26 -32.89 -17.70
C LEU A 63 -26.68 -34.32 -18.08
N ALA A 64 -27.98 -34.58 -18.10
CA ALA A 64 -28.55 -35.89 -18.37
C ALA A 64 -29.20 -35.96 -19.76
N GLY A 65 -29.40 -37.17 -20.27
CA GLY A 65 -30.09 -37.38 -21.55
C GLY A 65 -29.31 -36.92 -22.78
N LEU A 66 -27.98 -36.87 -22.67
CA LEU A 66 -27.11 -36.56 -23.81
C LEU A 66 -27.16 -37.70 -24.85
N PRO A 67 -27.42 -37.39 -26.13
CA PRO A 67 -27.22 -38.36 -27.21
C PRO A 67 -25.77 -38.88 -27.25
N LEU A 68 -25.54 -40.04 -27.85
CA LEU A 68 -24.16 -40.47 -28.09
C LEU A 68 -23.45 -39.47 -29.02
N GLY A 69 -22.19 -39.17 -28.72
CA GLY A 69 -21.39 -38.24 -29.51
C GLY A 69 -20.18 -37.67 -28.77
N LEU A 70 -19.44 -36.84 -29.50
CA LEU A 70 -18.33 -36.05 -28.98
C LEU A 70 -18.85 -34.67 -28.57
N TYR A 71 -18.35 -34.14 -27.46
CA TYR A 71 -18.79 -32.89 -26.86
C TYR A 71 -17.60 -31.98 -26.56
N LEU A 72 -17.72 -30.69 -26.88
CA LEU A 72 -16.87 -29.62 -26.37
C LEU A 72 -17.44 -29.12 -25.04
N VAL A 73 -16.60 -29.11 -24.01
CA VAL A 73 -16.89 -28.52 -22.70
C VAL A 73 -16.02 -27.28 -22.51
N THR A 74 -16.67 -26.16 -22.20
CA THR A 74 -16.02 -24.86 -22.00
C THR A 74 -16.51 -24.25 -20.70
N GLU A 75 -15.60 -23.85 -19.82
CA GLU A 75 -15.94 -23.08 -18.64
C GLU A 75 -16.22 -21.62 -19.01
N THR A 76 -17.44 -21.14 -18.79
CA THR A 76 -17.93 -19.84 -19.27
C THR A 76 -18.18 -18.83 -18.15
N ALA A 77 -18.28 -19.26 -16.89
CA ALA A 77 -18.31 -18.35 -15.75
C ALA A 77 -17.60 -18.95 -14.53
N TYR A 78 -16.68 -18.18 -13.95
CA TYR A 78 -15.81 -18.62 -12.86
C TYR A 78 -15.51 -17.47 -11.88
N PRO A 79 -15.10 -17.76 -10.64
CA PRO A 79 -14.83 -16.71 -9.64
C PRO A 79 -13.73 -15.74 -10.07
N THR A 80 -13.71 -14.55 -9.47
CA THR A 80 -12.61 -13.58 -9.59
C THR A 80 -11.28 -14.23 -9.16
N GLY A 81 -10.17 -13.90 -9.84
CA GLY A 81 -8.86 -14.47 -9.50
C GLY A 81 -8.71 -15.94 -9.78
N THR A 82 -9.51 -16.47 -10.70
CA THR A 82 -9.32 -17.82 -11.19
C THR A 82 -8.90 -17.84 -12.63
N THR A 83 -7.96 -18.73 -12.94
CA THR A 83 -7.65 -19.12 -14.30
C THR A 83 -8.49 -20.35 -14.62
N PRO A 84 -9.44 -20.26 -15.58
CA PRO A 84 -10.36 -21.34 -15.87
C PRO A 84 -9.63 -22.53 -16.49
N SER A 85 -10.30 -23.67 -16.43
CA SER A 85 -9.86 -24.86 -17.17
C SER A 85 -9.84 -24.58 -18.68
N ALA A 86 -8.82 -25.12 -19.35
CA ALA A 86 -8.77 -25.07 -20.81
C ALA A 86 -9.97 -25.86 -21.39
N PRO A 87 -10.62 -25.37 -22.48
CA PRO A 87 -11.68 -26.11 -23.14
C PRO A 87 -11.20 -27.50 -23.56
N PHE A 88 -12.06 -28.51 -23.46
CA PHE A 88 -11.70 -29.90 -23.75
C PHE A 88 -12.82 -30.68 -24.45
N LEU A 89 -12.44 -31.76 -25.12
CA LEU A 89 -13.35 -32.69 -25.77
C LEU A 89 -13.61 -33.90 -24.86
N VAL A 90 -14.85 -34.37 -24.81
CA VAL A 90 -15.26 -35.59 -24.11
C VAL A 90 -16.25 -36.39 -24.96
N SER A 91 -16.10 -37.72 -25.03
CA SER A 91 -17.07 -38.58 -25.70
C SER A 91 -18.08 -39.14 -24.69
N VAL A 92 -19.32 -39.29 -25.14
CA VAL A 92 -20.36 -40.07 -24.47
C VAL A 92 -20.79 -41.16 -25.46
N PRO A 93 -20.45 -42.45 -25.23
CA PRO A 93 -19.81 -43.01 -24.04
C PRO A 93 -18.26 -42.96 -24.09
N LEU A 94 -17.62 -43.50 -23.04
CA LEU A 94 -16.19 -43.85 -22.99
C LEU A 94 -16.03 -45.35 -22.75
N THR A 95 -14.94 -45.98 -23.20
CA THR A 95 -14.60 -47.33 -22.73
C THR A 95 -14.39 -47.28 -21.22
N ASN A 96 -15.00 -48.20 -20.47
CA ASN A 96 -14.89 -48.20 -19.02
C ASN A 96 -13.44 -48.55 -18.61
N PRO A 97 -12.73 -47.65 -17.89
CA PRO A 97 -11.33 -47.88 -17.53
C PRO A 97 -11.14 -49.00 -16.50
N ALA A 98 -12.18 -49.31 -15.70
CA ALA A 98 -12.15 -50.41 -14.73
C ALA A 98 -12.46 -51.77 -15.36
N ASP A 99 -13.23 -51.78 -16.46
CA ASP A 99 -13.57 -52.98 -17.23
C ASP A 99 -13.63 -52.64 -18.72
N GLN A 100 -12.53 -52.91 -19.42
CA GLN A 100 -12.35 -52.60 -20.83
C GLN A 100 -13.28 -53.38 -21.77
N SER A 101 -14.13 -54.27 -21.24
CA SER A 101 -15.17 -54.96 -22.02
C SER A 101 -16.53 -54.25 -22.04
N THR A 102 -16.65 -53.12 -21.32
CA THR A 102 -17.93 -52.38 -21.16
C THR A 102 -17.82 -50.90 -21.53
N TRP A 103 -18.96 -50.30 -21.89
CA TRP A 103 -19.09 -48.86 -22.12
C TRP A 103 -19.54 -48.13 -20.85
N LEU A 104 -18.91 -47.00 -20.53
CA LEU A 104 -19.29 -46.05 -19.50
C LEU A 104 -20.10 -44.90 -20.14
N TYR A 105 -21.39 -44.85 -19.84
CA TYR A 105 -22.30 -43.81 -20.34
C TYR A 105 -22.40 -42.61 -19.40
N ASP A 106 -22.31 -42.85 -18.09
CA ASP A 106 -22.24 -41.80 -17.07
C ASP A 106 -20.79 -41.33 -16.91
N VAL A 107 -20.39 -40.43 -17.81
CA VAL A 107 -19.04 -39.90 -17.89
C VAL A 107 -18.84 -38.80 -16.85
N ASN A 108 -17.81 -38.95 -16.01
CA ASN A 108 -17.38 -37.93 -15.05
C ASN A 108 -16.04 -37.33 -15.51
N VAL A 109 -15.96 -36.00 -15.51
CA VAL A 109 -14.76 -35.24 -15.86
C VAL A 109 -14.42 -34.27 -14.74
N TYR A 110 -13.13 -34.00 -14.54
CA TYR A 110 -12.63 -33.22 -13.41
C TYR A 110 -11.71 -32.08 -13.90
N PRO A 111 -12.26 -31.04 -14.58
CA PRO A 111 -11.49 -29.87 -14.97
C PRO A 111 -10.89 -29.18 -13.73
N LYS A 112 -9.67 -28.66 -13.86
CA LYS A 112 -8.97 -27.95 -12.78
C LYS A 112 -8.75 -26.50 -13.13
N ASN A 113 -8.98 -25.64 -12.15
CA ASN A 113 -8.73 -24.21 -12.23
C ASN A 113 -7.56 -23.84 -11.33
N SER A 114 -6.85 -22.78 -11.67
CA SER A 114 -5.89 -22.13 -10.76
C SER A 114 -6.61 -21.04 -9.97
N ILE A 115 -6.30 -20.90 -8.69
CA ILE A 115 -6.72 -19.77 -7.86
C ILE A 115 -5.47 -18.95 -7.60
N ASP A 116 -5.46 -17.71 -8.06
CA ASP A 116 -4.28 -16.87 -8.11
C ASP A 116 -4.51 -15.65 -7.21
N ASN A 117 -3.78 -15.58 -6.09
CA ASN A 117 -3.91 -14.50 -5.12
C ASN A 117 -2.96 -13.35 -5.43
N VAL A 118 -3.27 -12.18 -4.88
CA VAL A 118 -2.42 -11.00 -4.96
C VAL A 118 -2.39 -10.29 -3.60
N SER A 119 -1.21 -9.81 -3.20
CA SER A 119 -1.02 -9.03 -1.97
C SER A 119 -0.18 -7.79 -2.24
N LYS A 120 -0.32 -6.78 -1.38
CA LYS A 120 0.43 -5.53 -1.44
C LYS A 120 0.91 -5.14 -0.05
N THR A 121 2.12 -4.60 0.02
CA THR A 121 2.68 -3.96 1.23
C THR A 121 3.26 -2.61 0.85
N VAL A 122 3.44 -1.73 1.85
CA VAL A 122 4.12 -0.45 1.71
C VAL A 122 5.29 -0.39 2.69
N GLU A 123 6.40 0.17 2.24
CA GLU A 123 7.60 0.45 3.02
C GLU A 123 7.81 1.97 3.05
N ASP A 124 7.47 2.59 4.18
CA ASP A 124 7.57 4.04 4.41
C ASP A 124 8.13 4.42 5.79
N ALA A 125 8.53 3.44 6.62
CA ALA A 125 9.00 3.70 7.98
C ALA A 125 10.23 4.61 8.06
N ASN A 126 11.08 4.61 7.02
CA ASN A 126 12.25 5.48 6.92
C ASN A 126 11.94 6.85 6.31
N ALA A 127 10.72 7.05 5.81
CA ALA A 127 10.28 8.31 5.25
C ALA A 127 9.85 9.25 6.38
N VAL A 128 10.25 10.52 6.28
CA VAL A 128 10.07 11.54 7.32
C VAL A 128 9.22 12.68 6.79
N LYS A 129 9.39 13.04 5.52
CA LYS A 129 8.75 14.20 4.88
C LYS A 129 8.30 13.93 3.44
N LEU A 130 7.44 14.79 2.92
CA LEU A 130 7.11 14.78 1.48
C LEU A 130 8.37 14.83 0.62
N GLY A 131 8.34 14.08 -0.48
CA GLY A 131 9.48 13.86 -1.38
C GLY A 131 10.40 12.71 -0.98
N ASP A 132 10.29 12.16 0.24
CA ASP A 132 10.98 10.93 0.62
C ASP A 132 10.40 9.72 -0.12
N PRO A 133 11.22 8.68 -0.37
CA PRO A 133 10.77 7.50 -1.10
C PRO A 133 9.78 6.68 -0.27
N VAL A 134 8.76 6.17 -0.96
CA VAL A 134 7.82 5.15 -0.48
C VAL A 134 7.80 4.03 -1.50
N THR A 135 8.05 2.79 -1.05
CA THR A 135 8.09 1.62 -1.92
C THR A 135 6.87 0.74 -1.68
N TRP A 136 6.19 0.39 -2.77
CA TRP A 136 5.04 -0.53 -2.77
C TRP A 136 5.48 -1.87 -3.32
N THR A 137 5.32 -2.95 -2.54
CA THR A 137 5.63 -4.31 -3.01
C THR A 137 4.34 -5.07 -3.27
N ILE A 138 4.13 -5.50 -4.52
CA ILE A 138 3.02 -6.33 -4.95
C ILE A 138 3.55 -7.74 -5.20
N LYS A 139 2.88 -8.76 -4.63
CA LYS A 139 3.16 -10.17 -4.91
C LYS A 139 1.94 -10.80 -5.54
N GLY A 140 2.10 -11.31 -6.76
CA GLY A 140 1.07 -12.04 -7.50
C GLY A 140 1.45 -13.51 -7.64
N ASP A 141 0.51 -14.40 -7.35
CA ASP A 141 0.64 -15.83 -7.64
C ASP A 141 0.75 -16.06 -9.14
N ILE A 142 1.35 -17.19 -9.51
CA ILE A 142 1.48 -17.63 -10.88
C ILE A 142 0.50 -18.78 -11.13
N PRO A 143 -0.34 -18.71 -12.17
CA PRO A 143 -1.27 -19.77 -12.49
C PRO A 143 -0.60 -21.13 -12.69
N ASN A 144 -1.06 -22.14 -11.94
CA ASN A 144 -0.58 -23.51 -12.10
C ASN A 144 -1.29 -24.22 -13.26
N VAL A 145 -1.03 -23.71 -14.47
CA VAL A 145 -1.55 -24.23 -15.72
C VAL A 145 -0.41 -24.46 -16.71
N LYS A 146 -0.62 -25.38 -17.66
CA LYS A 146 0.40 -25.72 -18.67
C LYS A 146 0.76 -24.52 -19.56
N THR A 147 -0.22 -23.68 -19.88
CA THR A 147 -0.05 -22.53 -20.77
C THR A 147 -0.68 -21.31 -20.12
N ILE A 148 0.14 -20.28 -19.89
CA ILE A 148 -0.33 -18.96 -19.43
C ILE A 148 -0.48 -18.07 -20.67
N ASP A 149 -1.72 -17.71 -21.00
CA ASP A 149 -2.06 -16.96 -22.21
C ASP A 149 -1.94 -15.43 -22.03
N GLY A 150 -1.98 -14.95 -20.80
CA GLY A 150 -1.75 -13.55 -20.41
C GLY A 150 -1.36 -13.46 -18.94
N TYR A 151 -0.52 -12.49 -18.59
CA TYR A 151 -0.21 -12.18 -17.19
C TYR A 151 0.20 -10.71 -17.09
N LYS A 152 -0.50 -9.92 -16.28
CA LYS A 152 -0.09 -8.53 -15.97
C LYS A 152 -0.48 -8.12 -14.55
N ILE A 153 0.27 -7.21 -13.98
CA ILE A 153 -0.03 -6.52 -12.72
C ILE A 153 -0.23 -5.04 -13.03
N VAL A 154 -1.30 -4.45 -12.49
CA VAL A 154 -1.66 -3.04 -12.71
C VAL A 154 -1.83 -2.34 -11.37
N ASP A 155 -1.26 -1.15 -11.25
CA ASP A 155 -1.30 -0.31 -10.05
C ASP A 155 -1.63 1.13 -10.46
N GLN A 156 -2.81 1.62 -10.10
CA GLN A 156 -3.19 3.01 -10.30
C GLN A 156 -2.80 3.81 -9.07
N LEU A 157 -1.76 4.63 -9.22
CA LEU A 157 -1.22 5.45 -8.14
C LEU A 157 -2.14 6.63 -7.84
N ASP A 158 -2.33 6.92 -6.56
CA ASP A 158 -2.99 8.15 -6.12
C ASP A 158 -2.26 9.39 -6.71
N PRO A 159 -2.96 10.46 -7.14
CA PRO A 159 -2.33 11.68 -7.65
C PRO A 159 -1.33 12.33 -6.70
N LYS A 160 -1.38 11.99 -5.40
CA LYS A 160 -0.41 12.44 -4.39
C LYS A 160 0.92 11.68 -4.42
N LEU A 161 1.10 10.75 -5.36
CA LEU A 161 2.30 9.96 -5.56
C LEU A 161 2.93 10.27 -6.92
N ASP A 162 4.20 10.65 -6.89
CA ASP A 162 5.04 10.74 -8.09
C ASP A 162 5.71 9.39 -8.33
N TYR A 163 5.54 8.82 -9.53
CA TYR A 163 6.22 7.60 -9.96
C TYR A 163 7.73 7.83 -10.11
N VAL A 164 8.54 6.93 -9.53
CA VAL A 164 10.02 6.98 -9.66
C VAL A 164 10.51 5.83 -10.54
N GLY A 165 10.05 4.60 -10.27
CA GLY A 165 10.53 3.44 -11.00
C GLY A 165 9.85 2.15 -10.56
N THR A 166 10.14 1.07 -11.29
CA THR A 166 9.63 -0.26 -10.98
C THR A 166 10.71 -1.30 -11.19
N THR A 167 10.80 -2.24 -10.26
CA THR A 167 11.60 -3.46 -10.42
C THR A 167 10.69 -4.68 -10.32
N VAL A 168 11.04 -5.72 -11.07
CA VAL A 168 10.26 -6.97 -11.12
C VAL A 168 11.22 -8.13 -10.93
N THR A 169 10.84 -9.07 -10.07
CA THR A 169 11.63 -10.27 -9.75
C THR A 169 10.68 -11.46 -9.55
N LEU A 170 11.23 -12.68 -9.58
CA LEU A 170 10.53 -13.85 -9.07
C LEU A 170 11.01 -14.14 -7.63
N ALA A 171 10.09 -14.54 -6.76
CA ALA A 171 10.37 -14.70 -5.32
C ALA A 171 11.40 -15.81 -5.01
N ASP A 172 11.62 -16.73 -5.94
CA ASP A 172 12.62 -17.82 -5.87
C ASP A 172 14.00 -17.40 -6.39
N GLY A 173 14.14 -16.16 -6.88
CA GLY A 173 15.38 -15.64 -7.46
C GLY A 173 15.60 -16.03 -8.93
N THR A 174 14.64 -16.70 -9.58
CA THR A 174 14.72 -16.99 -11.00
C THR A 174 14.82 -15.69 -11.80
N ALA A 175 15.79 -15.63 -12.70
CA ALA A 175 16.07 -14.42 -13.48
C ALA A 175 14.97 -14.17 -14.52
N ILE A 176 14.52 -12.92 -14.57
CA ILE A 176 13.64 -12.37 -15.59
C ILE A 176 14.19 -11.00 -16.01
N THR A 177 14.02 -10.64 -17.27
CA THR A 177 14.63 -9.46 -17.88
C THR A 177 13.58 -8.55 -18.50
N GLN A 178 13.59 -7.27 -18.14
CA GLN A 178 12.73 -6.26 -18.75
C GLN A 178 12.99 -6.15 -20.27
N GLY A 179 11.94 -5.99 -21.07
CA GLY A 179 11.97 -5.96 -22.53
C GLY A 179 12.10 -7.33 -23.20
N THR A 180 12.38 -8.38 -22.43
CA THR A 180 12.39 -9.78 -22.91
C THR A 180 11.25 -10.56 -22.30
N ASP A 181 11.19 -10.62 -20.97
CA ASP A 181 10.22 -11.43 -20.23
C ASP A 181 8.98 -10.61 -19.82
N TYR A 182 9.17 -9.32 -19.57
CA TYR A 182 8.09 -8.39 -19.20
C TYR A 182 8.42 -6.97 -19.64
N ASP A 183 7.38 -6.16 -19.80
CA ASP A 183 7.46 -4.72 -20.01
C ASP A 183 6.88 -3.97 -18.82
N VAL A 184 7.46 -2.82 -18.50
CA VAL A 184 6.92 -1.86 -17.53
C VAL A 184 6.50 -0.62 -18.30
N VAL A 185 5.24 -0.23 -18.15
CA VAL A 185 4.67 0.98 -18.75
C VAL A 185 4.05 1.82 -17.65
N PHE A 186 4.47 3.09 -17.56
CA PHE A 186 3.81 4.09 -16.75
C PHE A 186 3.03 5.04 -17.66
N ASP A 187 1.71 5.12 -17.47
CA ASP A 187 0.84 6.07 -18.13
C ASP A 187 0.58 7.26 -17.20
N SER A 188 1.18 8.40 -17.52
CA SER A 188 1.03 9.64 -16.75
C SER A 188 -0.35 10.26 -16.84
N ALA A 189 -1.16 9.93 -17.86
CA ALA A 189 -2.51 10.47 -17.98
C ALA A 189 -3.47 9.84 -16.97
N THR A 190 -3.25 8.57 -16.65
CA THR A 190 -4.06 7.78 -15.71
C THR A 190 -3.36 7.51 -14.38
N ASN A 191 -2.11 7.99 -14.24
CA ASN A 191 -1.19 7.70 -13.14
C ASN A 191 -1.05 6.19 -12.86
N THR A 192 -0.99 5.38 -13.92
CA THR A 192 -1.08 3.92 -13.83
C THR A 192 0.21 3.23 -14.26
N VAL A 193 0.73 2.35 -13.41
CA VAL A 193 1.85 1.45 -13.71
C VAL A 193 1.28 0.10 -14.16
N THR A 194 1.73 -0.39 -15.31
CA THR A 194 1.40 -1.73 -15.82
C THR A 194 2.68 -2.53 -16.03
N VAL A 195 2.77 -3.69 -15.37
CA VAL A 195 3.79 -4.71 -15.62
C VAL A 195 3.14 -5.84 -16.40
N GLN A 196 3.51 -6.03 -17.66
CA GLN A 196 2.91 -7.05 -18.54
C GLN A 196 3.96 -8.04 -19.01
N PHE A 197 3.71 -9.34 -18.81
CA PHE A 197 4.62 -10.39 -19.25
C PHE A 197 4.44 -10.71 -20.74
N THR A 198 5.57 -10.80 -21.44
CA THR A 198 5.64 -11.20 -22.85
C THR A 198 5.35 -12.69 -23.01
N ALA A 199 5.29 -13.17 -24.26
CA ALA A 199 5.18 -14.61 -24.50
C ALA A 199 6.37 -15.39 -23.91
N ALA A 200 7.59 -14.85 -23.99
CA ALA A 200 8.79 -15.49 -23.43
C ALA A 200 8.73 -15.56 -21.90
N GLY A 201 8.39 -14.44 -21.24
CA GLY A 201 8.29 -14.43 -19.79
C GLY A 201 7.20 -15.34 -19.26
N ARG A 202 6.07 -15.49 -19.97
CA ARG A 202 5.02 -16.45 -19.57
C ARG A 202 5.45 -17.91 -19.65
N LEU A 203 6.42 -18.25 -20.51
CA LEU A 203 7.04 -19.59 -20.49
C LEU A 203 7.88 -19.79 -19.22
N VAL A 204 8.60 -18.75 -18.78
CA VAL A 204 9.33 -18.78 -17.51
C VAL A 204 8.36 -18.94 -16.34
N LEU A 205 7.26 -18.15 -16.31
CA LEU A 205 6.24 -18.26 -15.27
C LEU A 205 5.62 -19.68 -15.21
N ALA A 206 5.23 -20.24 -16.36
CA ALA A 206 4.63 -21.57 -16.42
C ALA A 206 5.57 -22.69 -15.94
N ALA A 207 6.89 -22.47 -16.00
CA ALA A 207 7.89 -23.39 -15.44
C ALA A 207 8.07 -23.25 -13.91
N HIS A 208 7.56 -22.18 -13.29
CA HIS A 208 7.70 -21.86 -11.87
C HIS A 208 6.36 -21.56 -11.18
N PRO A 209 5.30 -22.39 -11.31
CA PRO A 209 3.97 -22.07 -10.78
C PRO A 209 3.88 -22.04 -9.24
N ALA A 210 4.92 -22.48 -8.54
CA ALA A 210 4.98 -22.46 -7.08
C ALA A 210 5.64 -21.18 -6.50
N THR A 211 6.17 -20.29 -7.36
CA THR A 211 6.72 -18.99 -6.95
C THR A 211 5.72 -17.86 -7.16
N GLN A 212 6.13 -16.62 -6.86
CA GLN A 212 5.35 -15.42 -7.07
C GLN A 212 6.12 -14.40 -7.91
N VAL A 213 5.40 -13.65 -8.73
CA VAL A 213 5.93 -12.41 -9.31
C VAL A 213 5.93 -11.34 -8.22
N VAL A 214 7.08 -10.71 -8.02
CA VAL A 214 7.27 -9.61 -7.06
C VAL A 214 7.56 -8.33 -7.82
N VAL A 215 6.63 -7.38 -7.77
CA VAL A 215 6.77 -6.04 -8.35
C VAL A 215 7.02 -5.05 -7.22
N LYS A 216 8.11 -4.28 -7.28
CA LYS A 216 8.34 -3.13 -6.40
C LYS A 216 8.18 -1.85 -7.19
N ILE A 217 7.29 -0.97 -6.74
CA ILE A 217 7.06 0.36 -7.33
C ILE A 217 7.56 1.40 -6.34
N ASP A 218 8.55 2.17 -6.77
CA ASP A 218 9.09 3.28 -5.98
C ASP A 218 8.35 4.57 -6.35
N THR A 219 7.94 5.30 -5.32
CA THR A 219 7.22 6.56 -5.45
C THR A 219 7.78 7.62 -4.52
N LYS A 220 7.41 8.88 -4.74
CA LYS A 220 7.57 9.98 -3.77
C LYS A 220 6.23 10.59 -3.46
N VAL A 221 6.01 10.98 -2.21
CA VAL A 221 4.76 11.62 -1.81
C VAL A 221 4.85 13.12 -2.05
N ASN A 222 3.89 13.68 -2.79
CA ASN A 222 3.91 15.09 -3.22
C ASN A 222 2.91 15.99 -2.46
N ALA A 223 1.96 15.41 -1.73
CA ALA A 223 0.98 16.15 -0.94
C ALA A 223 0.51 15.39 0.30
N VAL A 224 0.04 16.12 1.32
CA VAL A 224 -0.47 15.55 2.57
C VAL A 224 -1.79 14.79 2.39
N GLY A 225 -2.06 13.89 3.33
CA GLY A 225 -3.28 13.11 3.47
C GLY A 225 -3.03 11.64 3.72
N GLU A 226 -4.11 10.90 3.92
CA GLU A 226 -4.09 9.45 3.88
C GLU A 226 -4.15 9.00 2.41
N ILE A 227 -3.16 8.23 1.98
CA ILE A 227 -2.99 7.78 0.60
C ILE A 227 -3.19 6.28 0.59
N VAL A 228 -4.33 5.86 0.04
CA VAL A 228 -4.70 4.46 -0.11
C VAL A 228 -4.20 3.96 -1.45
N ASN A 229 -3.61 2.76 -1.47
CA ASN A 229 -3.13 2.15 -2.69
C ASN A 229 -3.55 0.67 -2.80
N THR A 230 -3.97 0.25 -3.99
CA THR A 230 -4.36 -1.13 -4.33
C THR A 230 -3.71 -1.55 -5.64
N ALA A 231 -3.65 -2.85 -5.93
CA ALA A 231 -3.19 -3.36 -7.21
C ALA A 231 -4.11 -4.47 -7.73
N LEU A 232 -4.05 -4.71 -9.03
CA LEU A 232 -4.79 -5.75 -9.75
C LEU A 232 -3.80 -6.76 -10.31
N LEU A 233 -4.08 -8.04 -10.08
CA LEU A 233 -3.42 -9.13 -10.80
C LEU A 233 -4.36 -9.60 -11.91
N TYR A 234 -3.87 -9.71 -13.14
CA TYR A 234 -4.59 -10.30 -14.26
C TYR A 234 -3.90 -11.61 -14.63
N PRO A 235 -4.41 -12.76 -14.16
CA PRO A 235 -3.68 -14.03 -14.26
C PRO A 235 -3.82 -14.74 -15.63
N ASN A 236 -4.69 -14.24 -16.52
CA ASN A 236 -4.93 -14.79 -17.85
C ASN A 236 -5.46 -13.70 -18.81
N ALA A 237 -5.42 -13.97 -20.11
CA ALA A 237 -5.85 -13.01 -21.13
C ALA A 237 -7.34 -12.67 -21.04
N ALA A 238 -8.19 -13.63 -20.65
CA ALA A 238 -9.63 -13.41 -20.51
C ALA A 238 -9.96 -12.34 -19.44
N SER A 239 -9.16 -12.29 -18.37
CA SER A 239 -9.34 -11.29 -17.30
C SER A 239 -9.05 -9.84 -17.75
N PHE A 240 -8.31 -9.62 -18.85
CA PHE A 240 -7.78 -8.29 -19.22
C PHE A 240 -8.87 -7.25 -19.51
N ASN A 241 -10.04 -7.72 -19.95
CA ASN A 241 -11.17 -6.88 -20.35
C ASN A 241 -12.35 -6.98 -19.38
N VAL A 242 -12.15 -7.61 -18.22
CA VAL A 242 -13.18 -7.79 -17.20
C VAL A 242 -12.91 -6.84 -16.04
N GLN A 243 -13.94 -6.14 -15.59
CA GLN A 243 -13.83 -5.23 -14.45
C GLN A 243 -13.58 -6.01 -13.15
N PRO A 244 -12.77 -5.48 -12.22
CA PRO A 244 -12.59 -6.08 -10.90
C PRO A 244 -13.93 -6.30 -10.19
N GLY A 245 -14.06 -7.42 -9.47
CA GLY A 245 -15.30 -7.80 -8.77
C GLY A 245 -16.35 -8.52 -9.62
N ASN A 246 -16.22 -8.51 -10.95
CA ASN A 246 -17.05 -9.35 -11.82
C ASN A 246 -16.49 -10.79 -11.92
N PRO A 247 -17.34 -11.79 -12.24
CA PRO A 247 -16.88 -13.15 -12.55
C PRO A 247 -15.81 -13.15 -13.64
N GLY A 248 -14.73 -13.90 -13.44
CA GLY A 248 -13.55 -13.93 -14.31
C GLY A 248 -12.68 -12.66 -14.30
N GLY A 249 -13.02 -11.68 -13.47
CA GLY A 249 -12.24 -10.46 -13.29
C GLY A 249 -10.91 -10.68 -12.54
N PRO A 250 -10.02 -9.68 -12.60
CA PRO A 250 -8.79 -9.67 -11.82
C PRO A 250 -9.08 -9.57 -10.31
N PRO A 251 -8.34 -10.27 -9.45
CA PRO A 251 -8.37 -10.04 -8.01
C PRO A 251 -7.68 -8.72 -7.69
N VAL A 252 -8.18 -8.07 -6.65
CA VAL A 252 -7.66 -6.81 -6.12
C VAL A 252 -6.94 -7.09 -4.82
N THR A 253 -5.79 -6.46 -4.59
CA THR A 253 -5.13 -6.51 -3.28
C THR A 253 -6.02 -5.84 -2.22
N PRO A 254 -5.92 -6.25 -0.95
CA PRO A 254 -6.36 -5.39 0.14
C PRO A 254 -5.70 -4.00 0.03
N PRO A 255 -6.38 -2.92 0.47
CA PRO A 255 -5.81 -1.59 0.47
C PRO A 255 -4.67 -1.50 1.50
N VAL A 256 -3.58 -0.86 1.11
CA VAL A 256 -2.50 -0.43 2.01
C VAL A 256 -2.44 1.10 2.02
N ILE A 257 -2.04 1.69 3.14
CA ILE A 257 -2.17 3.13 3.37
C ILE A 257 -0.85 3.71 3.85
N THR A 258 -0.44 4.85 3.32
CA THR A 258 0.57 5.74 3.92
C THR A 258 -0.08 7.05 4.34
N LYS A 259 0.40 7.69 5.42
CA LYS A 259 -0.28 8.84 6.05
C LYS A 259 0.66 10.01 6.27
N TRP A 260 0.22 11.18 5.80
CA TRP A 260 1.01 12.41 5.74
C TRP A 260 0.19 13.59 6.23
N GLY A 261 0.79 14.46 7.02
CA GLY A 261 0.04 15.45 7.78
C GLY A 261 0.75 16.76 8.00
N SER A 262 0.11 17.53 8.86
CA SER A 262 0.55 18.84 9.31
C SER A 262 0.28 19.02 10.80
N MET A 263 0.77 20.13 11.32
CA MET A 263 0.37 20.72 12.59
C MET A 263 0.45 22.24 12.49
N THR A 264 -0.26 22.95 13.36
CA THR A 264 -0.20 24.40 13.51
C THR A 264 0.24 24.75 14.93
N VAL A 265 1.27 25.57 15.00
CA VAL A 265 1.79 26.15 16.23
C VAL A 265 1.21 27.55 16.40
N GLN A 266 0.77 27.87 17.61
CA GLN A 266 0.46 29.24 18.03
C GLN A 266 1.55 29.73 18.98
N LYS A 267 2.28 30.74 18.54
CA LYS A 267 3.26 31.50 19.32
C LYS A 267 2.55 32.57 20.15
N VAL A 268 2.82 32.60 21.45
CA VAL A 268 2.24 33.57 22.38
C VAL A 268 3.28 34.14 23.36
N ASP A 269 2.91 35.24 24.02
CA ASP A 269 3.54 35.76 25.23
C ASP A 269 3.00 35.06 26.49
N GLU A 270 3.51 35.46 27.66
CA GLU A 270 3.11 34.93 28.97
C GLU A 270 1.64 35.18 29.32
N ASN A 271 0.98 36.14 28.64
CA ASN A 271 -0.42 36.48 28.82
C ASN A 271 -1.33 35.79 27.78
N GLY A 272 -0.76 35.02 26.86
CA GLY A 272 -1.48 34.34 25.78
C GLY A 272 -1.73 35.22 24.54
N ALA A 273 -1.17 36.42 24.47
CA ALA A 273 -1.26 37.27 23.28
C ALA A 273 -0.36 36.74 22.16
N ALA A 274 -0.85 36.78 20.92
CA ALA A 274 -0.12 36.27 19.76
C ALA A 274 1.18 37.05 19.49
N LEU A 275 2.26 36.32 19.20
CA LEU A 275 3.56 36.90 18.85
C LEU A 275 3.98 36.55 17.42
N SER A 276 4.37 37.56 16.65
CA SER A 276 4.91 37.39 15.29
C SER A 276 6.44 37.53 15.27
N GLY A 277 7.06 37.09 14.17
CA GLY A 277 8.50 37.29 13.94
C GLY A 277 9.43 36.25 14.57
N ALA A 278 8.88 35.31 15.36
CA ALA A 278 9.58 34.07 15.70
C ALA A 278 9.86 33.25 14.44
N GLN A 279 10.92 32.45 14.45
CA GLN A 279 11.24 31.51 13.39
C GLN A 279 11.60 30.15 13.99
N PHE A 280 11.11 29.09 13.35
CA PHE A 280 11.34 27.71 13.78
C PHE A 280 12.02 26.88 12.68
N SER A 281 12.79 25.88 13.10
CA SER A 281 13.26 24.77 12.26
C SER A 281 12.75 23.45 12.82
N VAL A 282 12.53 22.47 11.95
CA VAL A 282 11.98 21.15 12.28
C VAL A 282 13.06 20.10 12.13
N TYR A 283 13.12 19.13 13.05
CA TYR A 283 14.16 18.11 13.09
C TYR A 283 13.59 16.71 13.35
N PRO A 284 14.26 15.66 12.85
CA PRO A 284 13.82 14.27 12.99
C PRO A 284 14.33 13.61 14.28
N THR A 285 15.25 14.25 15.02
CA THR A 285 15.78 13.78 16.31
C THR A 285 15.96 14.96 17.29
N GLU A 286 15.87 14.70 18.59
CA GLU A 286 16.15 15.72 19.63
C GLU A 286 17.61 16.19 19.55
N ALA A 287 18.52 15.25 19.27
CA ALA A 287 19.94 15.51 19.15
C ALA A 287 20.23 16.49 18.00
N ASP A 288 19.62 16.26 16.84
CA ASP A 288 19.69 17.16 15.68
C ASP A 288 19.13 18.55 16.01
N ALA A 289 17.99 18.61 16.70
CA ALA A 289 17.37 19.87 17.10
C ALA A 289 18.24 20.67 18.07
N LYS A 290 18.87 20.01 19.05
CA LYS A 290 19.82 20.63 20.01
C LYS A 290 21.10 21.10 19.33
N ALA A 291 21.57 20.35 18.32
CA ALA A 291 22.78 20.69 17.57
C ALA A 291 22.54 21.70 16.44
N GLY A 292 21.28 21.91 16.02
CA GLY A 292 20.96 22.72 14.85
C GLY A 292 21.42 22.09 13.53
N THR A 293 21.50 20.75 13.47
CA THR A 293 21.99 19.99 12.31
C THR A 293 20.87 19.17 11.70
N ASN A 294 20.94 18.88 10.38
CA ASN A 294 19.97 18.03 9.70
C ASN A 294 18.50 18.50 9.78
N ALA A 295 18.28 19.81 9.70
CA ALA A 295 16.92 20.37 9.63
C ALA A 295 16.14 19.78 8.44
N ILE A 296 14.90 19.37 8.69
CA ILE A 296 13.97 18.85 7.70
C ILE A 296 13.64 19.97 6.72
N THR A 297 13.90 19.73 5.44
CA THR A 297 13.54 20.66 4.35
C THR A 297 12.11 20.39 3.89
N LEU A 298 11.17 21.27 4.19
CA LEU A 298 9.77 21.19 3.76
C LEU A 298 9.48 22.26 2.72
N GLY A 299 9.00 21.88 1.53
CA GLY A 299 8.73 22.83 0.46
C GLY A 299 9.95 23.68 0.05
N GLY A 300 11.16 23.13 0.18
CA GLY A 300 12.41 23.83 -0.12
C GLY A 300 12.92 24.77 0.99
N GLN A 301 12.26 24.80 2.17
CA GLN A 301 12.63 25.64 3.29
C GLN A 301 12.96 24.82 4.54
N THR A 302 13.89 25.31 5.35
CA THR A 302 14.25 24.74 6.67
C THR A 302 13.90 25.67 7.84
N VAL A 303 13.49 26.91 7.54
CA VAL A 303 13.13 27.94 8.52
C VAL A 303 11.73 28.44 8.20
N PHE A 304 10.85 28.39 9.20
CA PHE A 304 9.44 28.71 9.08
C PHE A 304 9.12 29.89 10.00
N ALA A 305 8.72 31.01 9.41
CA ALA A 305 8.40 32.22 10.14
C ALA A 305 6.97 32.18 10.70
N VAL A 306 6.81 32.66 11.92
CA VAL A 306 5.50 32.88 12.54
C VAL A 306 4.87 34.14 11.97
N ASP A 307 3.62 34.00 11.51
CA ASP A 307 2.85 35.04 10.86
C ASP A 307 2.36 36.14 11.84
N ALA A 308 1.64 37.12 11.31
CA ALA A 308 1.09 38.24 12.08
C ALA A 308 0.03 37.82 13.12
N ASN A 309 -0.61 36.66 12.93
CA ASN A 309 -1.59 36.09 13.87
C ASN A 309 -0.91 35.23 14.95
N GLY A 310 0.43 35.19 14.95
CA GLY A 310 1.22 34.35 15.84
C GLY A 310 1.15 32.88 15.47
N GLN A 311 0.83 32.52 14.23
CA GLN A 311 0.72 31.12 13.81
C GLN A 311 1.79 30.72 12.81
N VAL A 312 2.16 29.44 12.85
CA VAL A 312 2.95 28.79 11.80
C VAL A 312 2.44 27.37 11.61
N THR A 313 2.14 26.99 10.37
CA THR A 313 1.75 25.63 10.01
C THR A 313 2.94 24.89 9.44
N ILE A 314 3.28 23.75 10.04
CA ILE A 314 4.29 22.82 9.57
C ILE A 314 3.57 21.69 8.85
N SER A 315 3.82 21.54 7.55
CA SER A 315 3.11 20.58 6.70
C SER A 315 4.08 19.70 5.93
N GLY A 316 3.63 18.47 5.63
CA GLY A 316 4.37 17.54 4.79
C GLY A 316 5.27 16.57 5.57
N LEU A 317 4.81 16.13 6.74
CA LEU A 317 5.50 15.15 7.58
C LEU A 317 4.74 13.82 7.61
N ARG A 318 5.44 12.69 7.74
CA ARG A 318 4.79 11.38 7.95
C ARG A 318 4.12 11.36 9.31
N TYR A 319 2.97 10.68 9.41
CA TYR A 319 2.32 10.43 10.70
C TYR A 319 3.27 9.68 11.65
N SER A 320 3.32 10.15 12.89
CA SER A 320 4.16 9.59 13.95
C SER A 320 3.75 8.17 14.32
N ASP A 321 2.46 7.88 14.29
CA ASP A 321 1.82 6.65 14.76
C ASP A 321 1.43 5.68 13.62
N TRP A 322 1.98 5.86 12.42
CA TRP A 322 1.64 5.03 11.25
C TRP A 322 2.82 4.79 10.32
N ALA A 323 3.24 3.53 10.18
CA ALA A 323 4.34 3.12 9.31
C ALA A 323 4.05 1.75 8.67
N ASN A 324 4.60 1.52 7.48
CA ASN A 324 4.52 0.28 6.72
C ASN A 324 3.08 -0.26 6.59
N GLY A 325 2.11 0.65 6.47
CA GLY A 325 0.70 0.31 6.30
C GLY A 325 -0.04 -0.07 7.58
N VAL A 326 0.57 0.10 8.75
CA VAL A 326 -0.01 -0.27 10.05
C VAL A 326 0.18 0.82 11.10
N ALA A 327 -0.66 0.79 12.14
CA ALA A 327 -0.49 1.64 13.31
C ALA A 327 0.76 1.23 14.10
N VAL A 328 1.45 2.21 14.67
CA VAL A 328 2.70 2.04 15.44
C VAL A 328 2.57 2.78 16.76
N ALA A 329 2.92 2.12 17.87
CA ALA A 329 2.84 2.73 19.20
C ALA A 329 4.14 3.51 19.53
N PRO A 330 4.08 4.50 20.45
CA PRO A 330 5.27 5.17 20.93
C PRO A 330 6.33 4.18 21.44
N GLY A 331 7.56 4.31 20.94
CA GLY A 331 8.68 3.44 21.28
C GLY A 331 8.87 2.22 20.36
N ASP A 332 7.89 1.90 19.51
CA ASP A 332 8.04 0.85 18.50
C ASP A 332 8.87 1.32 17.30
N ALA A 333 9.48 0.37 16.60
CA ALA A 333 10.18 0.65 15.36
C ALA A 333 9.22 1.26 14.32
N GLY A 334 9.59 2.41 13.75
CA GLY A 334 8.76 3.16 12.81
C GLY A 334 7.89 4.24 13.46
N TYR A 335 7.89 4.39 14.79
CA TYR A 335 7.30 5.57 15.43
C TYR A 335 8.22 6.78 15.19
N GLN A 336 7.68 7.90 14.70
CA GLN A 336 8.49 9.09 14.41
C GLN A 336 8.04 10.29 15.24
N THR A 337 8.86 10.66 16.21
CA THR A 337 8.75 11.92 16.94
C THR A 337 9.45 13.04 16.18
N TYR A 338 8.97 14.28 16.27
CA TYR A 338 9.63 15.44 15.66
C TYR A 338 9.95 16.50 16.72
N TRP A 339 10.87 17.39 16.38
CA TRP A 339 11.28 18.48 17.27
C TRP A 339 11.30 19.83 16.54
N LEU A 340 10.74 20.85 17.20
CA LEU A 340 10.80 22.25 16.78
C LEU A 340 11.88 22.97 17.58
N ALA A 341 12.89 23.52 16.91
CA ALA A 341 13.82 24.46 17.54
C ALA A 341 13.44 25.89 17.14
N GLU A 342 13.28 26.77 18.12
CA GLU A 342 13.17 28.21 17.84
C GLU A 342 14.56 28.71 17.45
N VAL A 343 14.72 29.13 16.19
CA VAL A 343 16.00 29.64 15.66
C VAL A 343 16.09 31.16 15.74
N LYS A 344 14.96 31.82 15.99
CA LYS A 344 14.88 33.26 16.24
C LYS A 344 13.65 33.57 17.10
N ALA A 345 13.85 34.22 18.24
CA ALA A 345 12.78 34.71 19.09
C ALA A 345 12.11 35.97 18.50
N PRO A 346 10.85 36.28 18.87
CA PRO A 346 10.25 37.58 18.61
C PRO A 346 11.06 38.72 19.23
N THR A 347 11.02 39.91 18.63
CA THR A 347 11.71 41.09 19.19
C THR A 347 11.24 41.38 20.62
N GLY A 348 12.19 41.50 21.55
CA GLY A 348 11.91 41.78 22.96
C GLY A 348 11.60 40.54 23.81
N TYR A 349 11.78 39.34 23.26
CA TYR A 349 11.55 38.06 23.95
C TYR A 349 12.79 37.17 23.90
N GLU A 350 12.94 36.35 24.94
CA GLU A 350 14.04 35.40 25.08
C GLU A 350 13.84 34.21 24.14
N LEU A 351 14.94 33.64 23.65
CA LEU A 351 14.93 32.41 22.85
C LEU A 351 14.62 31.19 23.73
N LEU A 352 13.85 30.23 23.19
CA LEU A 352 13.65 28.96 23.87
C LEU A 352 14.99 28.24 24.13
N ALA A 353 15.18 27.79 25.37
CA ALA A 353 16.41 27.11 25.78
C ALA A 353 16.51 25.65 25.30
N GLN A 354 15.40 25.04 24.88
CA GLN A 354 15.33 23.65 24.43
C GLN A 354 14.35 23.53 23.24
N PRO A 355 14.59 22.57 22.33
CA PRO A 355 13.59 22.21 21.33
C PRO A 355 12.29 21.67 21.95
N VAL A 356 11.19 21.83 21.23
CA VAL A 356 9.86 21.35 21.63
C VAL A 356 9.51 20.09 20.84
N GLU A 357 9.24 19.00 21.56
CA GLU A 357 8.78 17.74 20.99
C GLU A 357 7.34 17.86 20.47
N PHE A 358 7.04 17.24 19.33
CA PHE A 358 5.69 17.11 18.80
C PHE A 358 5.50 15.85 17.96
N THR A 359 4.24 15.52 17.67
CA THR A 359 3.84 14.40 16.83
C THR A 359 2.88 14.86 15.73
N ILE A 360 2.83 14.08 14.64
CA ILE A 360 1.88 14.27 13.55
C ILE A 360 0.92 13.11 13.58
N THR A 361 -0.37 13.40 13.70
CA THR A 361 -1.44 12.40 13.76
C THR A 361 -2.64 12.87 12.96
N ALA A 362 -3.69 12.04 12.93
CA ALA A 362 -4.98 12.43 12.36
C ALA A 362 -5.56 13.68 13.03
N GLU A 363 -5.34 13.85 14.35
CA GLU A 363 -5.84 15.01 15.09
C GLU A 363 -5.06 16.27 14.76
N SER A 364 -3.73 16.22 14.74
CA SER A 364 -2.91 17.41 14.42
C SER A 364 -3.10 17.90 12.98
N SER A 365 -3.58 17.01 12.10
CA SER A 365 -3.83 17.33 10.69
C SER A 365 -5.18 18.00 10.46
N LYS A 366 -5.98 18.24 11.50
CA LYS A 366 -7.24 18.99 11.42
C LYS A 366 -6.99 20.50 11.50
N PRO A 367 -7.89 21.33 10.95
CA PRO A 367 -7.80 22.78 11.15
C PRO A 367 -7.91 23.15 12.64
N GLY A 368 -6.91 23.87 13.15
CA GLY A 368 -6.85 24.27 14.55
C GLY A 368 -5.44 24.61 14.99
N VAL A 369 -5.30 24.97 16.27
CA VAL A 369 -4.00 25.12 16.92
C VAL A 369 -3.72 23.82 17.68
N ASP A 370 -2.60 23.18 17.36
CA ASP A 370 -2.19 21.90 17.94
C ASP A 370 -1.20 22.07 19.09
N LEU A 371 -0.36 23.11 19.00
CA LEU A 371 0.69 23.37 19.97
C LEU A 371 0.77 24.86 20.27
N ARG A 372 0.76 25.23 21.57
CA ARG A 372 1.04 26.60 22.01
C ARG A 372 2.47 26.70 22.55
N ILE A 373 3.21 27.69 22.07
CA ILE A 373 4.60 27.95 22.47
C ILE A 373 4.73 29.37 23.01
N THR A 374 5.05 29.48 24.29
CA THR A 374 5.21 30.75 25.01
C THR A 374 6.67 31.20 25.06
N ASN A 375 6.95 32.47 24.73
CA ASN A 375 8.23 33.09 25.08
C ASN A 375 8.04 34.07 26.22
N LEU A 376 9.09 34.24 27.02
CA LEU A 376 9.14 35.22 28.08
C LEU A 376 9.82 36.50 27.57
N PRO A 377 9.40 37.68 28.04
CA PRO A 377 10.03 38.94 27.64
C PRO A 377 11.49 38.98 28.12
N ASN A 378 12.31 39.70 27.36
CA ASN A 378 13.70 39.95 27.72
C ASN A 378 13.76 40.59 29.10
N GLN A 379 14.68 40.11 29.94
CA GLN A 379 14.91 40.74 31.22
C GLN A 379 15.58 42.10 31.02
N VAL A 380 14.79 43.17 31.05
CA VAL A 380 15.35 44.51 31.29
C VAL A 380 15.75 44.60 32.76
N SER A 381 17.05 44.61 33.04
CA SER A 381 17.55 44.91 34.38
C SER A 381 16.97 46.28 34.83
N PRO A 382 16.29 46.39 35.99
CA PRO A 382 15.70 47.63 36.49
C PRO A 382 16.74 48.70 36.93
N GLY A 383 17.92 48.75 36.31
CA GLY A 383 19.07 49.51 36.81
C GLY A 383 19.32 50.88 36.16
N CYS A 384 18.70 51.22 35.03
CA CYS A 384 19.06 52.45 34.29
C CYS A 384 17.90 53.42 34.03
N ALA A 385 16.70 53.17 34.55
CA ALA A 385 15.54 54.02 34.31
C ALA A 385 15.13 54.90 35.52
N GLU A 386 15.81 54.82 36.66
CA GLU A 386 15.41 55.52 37.89
C GLU A 386 16.51 56.40 38.50
N ALA A 387 17.23 57.12 37.65
CA ALA A 387 18.12 58.22 38.07
C ALA A 387 17.93 59.49 37.21
N VAL A 388 16.69 59.83 36.86
CA VAL A 388 16.35 61.16 36.30
C VAL A 388 15.09 61.70 36.99
N ARG A 389 15.04 61.66 38.33
CA ARG A 389 14.00 62.35 39.12
C ARG A 389 14.53 62.81 40.48
N SER A 390 15.55 63.68 40.50
CA SER A 390 15.77 64.69 41.57
C SER A 390 17.19 65.26 41.54
N SER A 391 17.51 66.09 40.54
CA SER A 391 18.39 67.27 40.66
C SER A 391 18.67 67.83 39.27
N GLY A 392 18.24 69.06 39.01
CA GLY A 392 18.42 69.72 37.72
C GLY A 392 19.87 70.04 37.40
N THR A 393 20.56 69.15 36.69
CA THR A 393 21.77 69.45 35.89
C THR A 393 22.03 68.28 34.93
N PRO A 394 22.25 68.52 33.62
CA PRO A 394 22.59 67.45 32.70
C PRO A 394 24.07 67.11 32.87
N THR A 395 24.36 65.93 33.44
CA THR A 395 25.70 65.35 33.34
C THR A 395 25.65 64.19 32.36
N SER A 396 26.41 64.36 31.29
CA SER A 396 26.79 63.32 30.36
C SER A 396 27.77 62.38 31.05
N ASP A 397 27.32 61.20 31.48
CA ASP A 397 28.23 60.10 31.81
C ASP A 397 27.50 58.76 31.74
N CYS A 398 27.36 58.26 30.51
CA CYS A 398 27.23 56.82 30.23
C CYS A 398 28.21 56.45 29.12
N ASN A 399 29.47 56.88 29.26
CA ASN A 399 30.56 56.35 28.47
C ASN A 399 31.86 56.54 29.24
N ASP A 400 32.20 55.58 30.10
CA ASP A 400 33.59 55.40 30.47
C ASP A 400 34.01 53.93 30.37
N ASN A 401 34.98 53.72 29.49
CA ASN A 401 35.73 52.50 29.29
C ASN A 401 36.88 52.52 30.29
N GLY A 402 36.84 51.66 31.31
CA GLY A 402 38.05 51.31 32.04
C GLY A 402 37.86 50.97 33.50
N GLY A 403 38.02 49.68 33.84
CA GLY A 403 38.39 49.27 35.19
C GLY A 403 37.48 48.24 35.85
N GLY A 404 37.75 46.95 35.57
CA GLY A 404 37.60 45.90 36.59
C GLY A 404 36.21 45.65 37.18
N HIS A 405 35.15 45.75 36.40
CA HIS A 405 33.87 45.14 36.77
C HIS A 405 33.76 43.80 36.06
N SER A 406 33.76 42.72 36.84
CA SER A 406 33.36 41.41 36.38
C SER A 406 32.10 41.57 35.53
N PRO A 407 32.01 40.97 34.32
CA PRO A 407 30.71 40.85 33.69
C PRO A 407 29.84 40.15 34.73
N PHE A 408 28.76 40.82 35.18
CA PHE A 408 27.73 40.15 35.94
C PHE A 408 27.20 39.07 35.01
N LEU A 409 27.76 37.87 35.15
CA LEU A 409 27.20 36.66 34.61
C LEU A 409 25.77 36.61 35.16
N PRO A 410 24.75 36.32 34.34
CA PRO A 410 23.46 35.95 34.88
C PRO A 410 23.72 34.82 35.88
N GLN A 411 23.11 34.92 37.06
CA GLN A 411 23.25 33.94 38.13
C GLN A 411 22.82 32.56 37.58
N THR A 412 23.76 31.74 37.12
CA THR A 412 23.49 30.37 36.64
C THR A 412 23.24 29.38 37.79
N GLY A 413 22.71 29.87 38.92
CA GLY A 413 22.41 29.10 40.12
C GLY A 413 20.94 29.11 40.56
N GLY A 414 20.07 29.85 39.86
CA GLY A 414 18.60 29.73 40.00
C GLY A 414 18.05 28.69 39.03
N PRO A 415 16.89 28.05 39.31
CA PRO A 415 16.35 26.99 38.47
C PRO A 415 16.24 27.51 37.03
N ALA A 416 16.77 26.74 36.06
CA ALA A 416 16.62 27.03 34.65
C ALA A 416 15.17 27.43 34.38
N PHE A 417 14.95 28.68 33.95
CA PHE A 417 13.62 29.20 33.68
C PHE A 417 13.05 28.42 32.49
N LEU A 418 12.33 27.35 32.79
CA LEU A 418 11.61 26.54 31.81
C LEU A 418 10.53 27.44 31.21
N ALA A 419 10.70 27.80 29.94
CA ALA A 419 9.59 28.28 29.14
C ALA A 419 8.46 27.25 29.22
N LEU A 420 7.26 27.69 29.60
CA LEU A 420 6.13 26.81 29.85
C LEU A 420 5.56 26.33 28.51
N VAL A 421 5.78 25.06 28.17
CA VAL A 421 5.10 24.41 27.04
C VAL A 421 3.77 23.85 27.55
N ALA A 422 2.66 24.49 27.21
CA ALA A 422 1.33 23.93 27.42
C ALA A 422 0.91 23.13 26.18
N GLY A 423 1.36 21.86 26.11
CA GLY A 423 0.90 20.93 25.09
C GLY A 423 -0.47 20.37 25.45
N LEU A 424 -1.51 20.72 24.66
CA LEU A 424 -2.78 20.01 24.73
C LEU A 424 -2.70 18.79 23.81
N VAL A 425 -1.90 17.79 24.21
CA VAL A 425 -1.86 16.51 23.48
C VAL A 425 -3.11 15.72 23.88
N LEU A 426 -4.16 15.78 23.07
CA LEU A 426 -5.27 14.84 23.13
C LEU A 426 -4.78 13.47 22.62
N VAL A 427 -4.14 12.70 23.51
CA VAL A 427 -3.91 11.27 23.26
C VAL A 427 -5.27 10.59 23.31
N ALA A 428 -5.87 10.34 22.15
CA ALA A 428 -7.01 9.43 22.03
C ALA A 428 -6.52 7.99 22.25
N GLY A 429 -6.31 7.61 23.51
CA GLY A 429 -5.98 6.25 23.92
C GLY A 429 -7.21 5.35 23.76
N GLY A 430 -7.29 4.65 22.62
CA GLY A 430 -8.24 3.57 22.40
C GLY A 430 -7.54 2.22 22.42
N ALA A 431 -7.31 1.63 23.60
CA ALA A 431 -7.03 0.20 23.73
C ALA A 431 -7.49 -0.32 25.11
N LEU A 432 -8.60 -1.05 25.09
CA LEU A 432 -9.09 -1.86 26.20
C LEU A 432 -8.00 -2.88 26.61
N PHE A 433 -7.54 -2.81 27.84
CA PHE A 433 -6.80 -3.91 28.47
C PHE A 433 -7.77 -5.05 28.82
N VAL A 434 -7.72 -6.15 28.05
CA VAL A 434 -8.19 -7.46 28.52
C VAL A 434 -6.95 -8.24 28.97
N THR A 435 -6.76 -8.31 30.28
CA THR A 435 -5.76 -9.16 30.92
C THR A 435 -6.19 -10.61 30.84
N ALA A 436 -5.72 -11.33 29.81
CA ALA A 436 -5.80 -12.79 29.76
C ALA A 436 -4.71 -13.38 30.69
N ALA A 437 -5.09 -13.70 31.92
CA ALA A 437 -4.26 -14.47 32.84
C ALA A 437 -4.06 -15.90 32.30
N ARG A 438 -2.87 -16.18 31.76
CA ARG A 438 -2.39 -17.54 31.51
C ARG A 438 -2.02 -18.19 32.84
N ARG A 439 -2.84 -19.12 33.34
CA ARG A 439 -2.40 -20.17 34.28
C ARG A 439 -2.24 -21.47 33.50
N ARG A 440 -1.00 -21.98 33.45
CA ARG A 440 -0.68 -23.38 33.12
C ARG A 440 -0.74 -24.20 34.42
N GLY A 441 -1.16 -25.45 34.29
CA GLY A 441 -0.90 -26.51 35.27
C GLY A 441 -2.17 -27.06 35.91
N ASP A 442 -2.80 -28.05 35.25
CA ASP A 442 -2.86 -29.43 35.75
C ASP A 442 -4.11 -30.17 35.20
N ALA A 443 -3.85 -31.23 34.45
CA ALA A 443 -4.72 -32.40 34.33
C ALA A 443 -4.08 -33.53 35.18
N PRO A 444 -4.72 -34.68 35.47
CA PRO A 444 -5.98 -35.21 34.95
C PRO A 444 -6.89 -35.91 36.00
N SER A 445 -8.15 -36.20 35.68
CA SER A 445 -8.81 -37.49 36.05
C SER A 445 -10.25 -37.64 35.51
N SER A 446 -10.43 -38.69 34.70
CA SER A 446 -11.49 -39.72 34.75
C SER A 446 -12.98 -39.39 34.63
N LEU A 447 -13.64 -40.18 33.74
CA LEU A 447 -14.99 -40.79 33.85
C LEU A 447 -16.17 -39.81 33.94
N ARG A 448 -17.14 -39.79 33.02
CA ARG A 448 -17.96 -40.87 32.46
C ARG A 448 -18.61 -40.41 31.16
#